data_AF-A0ABD5Z315-F1
#
_entry.id   AF-A0ABD5Z315-F1
#
_cell.length_a   1.000
_cell.length_b   1.000
_cell.length_c   1.000
_cell.angle_alpha   90.00
_cell.angle_beta   90.00
_cell.angle_gamma   90.00
#
_symmetry.space_group_name_H-M   'P 1'
#
loop_
_entity.id
_entity.type
_entity.pdbx_description
1 polymer ?
#
loop_
_entity_poly.entity_id
_entity_poly.type
_entity_poly.pdbx_seq_one_letter_code
_entity_poly.pdbx_strand_id
1 'polypeptide(L)'
;MTLTVEPEKYRIETQTATVGDTVTVPYHSVGISVHPLTPFEQSVTVSYLVPNDADSRASGAGDGNEFTIEERVFGLGEYADVELPYYATGTTVFSPVDDELTFVYYLG
;
A
#
# COMPACT_ATOMS: atom_id res chain seq x y z
N MET A 1 10.76 -12.73 9.60
CA MET A 1 10.15 -12.05 10.76
C MET A 1 8.66 -12.27 10.66
N THR A 2 8.02 -12.83 11.69
CA THR A 2 6.58 -13.07 11.71
C THR A 2 5.96 -12.02 12.63
N LEU A 3 5.03 -11.23 12.12
CA LEU A 3 4.32 -10.23 12.89
C LEU A 3 3.01 -10.85 13.39
N THR A 4 2.86 -10.99 14.71
CA THR A 4 1.57 -11.38 15.31
C THR A 4 0.77 -10.11 15.52
N VAL A 5 -0.34 -9.97 14.79
CA VAL A 5 -1.29 -8.86 14.96
C VAL A 5 -2.38 -9.31 15.92
N GLU A 6 -2.61 -8.53 16.96
CA GLU A 6 -3.75 -8.66 17.89
C GLU A 6 -4.81 -7.63 17.47
N PRO A 7 -5.82 -7.99 16.65
CA PRO A 7 -6.69 -7.02 15.99
C PRO A 7 -7.37 -6.03 16.93
N GLU A 8 -7.66 -6.43 18.16
CA GLU A 8 -8.27 -5.60 19.21
C GLU A 8 -7.38 -4.45 19.70
N LYS A 9 -6.06 -4.50 19.43
CA LYS A 9 -5.10 -3.45 19.77
C LYS A 9 -4.87 -2.46 18.64
N TYR A 10 -5.50 -2.64 17.49
CA TYR A 10 -5.32 -1.78 16.32
C TYR A 10 -6.65 -1.27 15.79
N ARG A 11 -6.61 -0.13 15.14
CA ARG A 11 -7.67 0.39 14.27
C ARG A 11 -7.17 0.39 12.84
N ILE A 12 -8.09 0.16 11.89
CA ILE A 12 -7.79 0.28 10.47
C ILE A 12 -7.99 1.74 10.09
N GLU A 13 -6.98 2.33 9.48
CA GLU A 13 -7.10 3.62 8.80
C GLU A 13 -6.91 3.40 7.30
N THR A 14 -7.64 4.20 6.52
CA THR A 14 -7.65 4.12 5.07
C THR A 14 -7.59 5.50 4.47
N GLN A 15 -6.89 5.63 3.35
CA GLN A 15 -6.81 6.85 2.58
C GLN A 15 -6.81 6.51 1.09
N THR A 16 -7.56 7.29 0.32
CA THR A 16 -7.60 7.18 -1.13
C THR A 16 -6.61 8.17 -1.73
N ALA A 17 -5.86 7.72 -2.72
CA ALA A 17 -4.94 8.56 -3.46
C ALA A 17 -4.75 7.99 -4.88
N THR A 18 -4.20 8.81 -5.77
CA THR A 18 -3.95 8.46 -7.17
C THR A 18 -2.52 7.96 -7.33
N VAL A 19 -2.25 7.13 -8.33
CA VAL A 19 -0.88 6.81 -8.77
C VAL A 19 -0.14 8.12 -9.05
N GLY A 20 1.06 8.24 -8.49
CA GLY A 20 1.88 9.45 -8.49
C GLY A 20 1.67 10.38 -7.29
N ASP A 21 0.60 10.20 -6.51
CA ASP A 21 0.39 10.98 -5.29
C ASP A 21 1.30 10.48 -4.14
N THR A 22 1.65 11.40 -3.24
CA THR A 22 2.35 11.08 -2.00
C THR A 22 1.35 10.83 -0.88
N VAL A 23 1.58 9.75 -0.13
CA VAL A 23 0.80 9.33 1.03
C VAL A 23 1.67 9.32 2.28
N THR A 24 1.14 9.81 3.40
CA THR A 24 1.86 9.80 4.69
C THR A 24 1.31 8.71 5.58
N VAL A 25 2.11 7.67 5.84
CA VAL A 25 1.74 6.57 6.75
C VAL A 25 2.45 6.75 8.09
N PRO A 26 1.72 6.76 9.23
CA PRO A 26 2.34 6.93 10.54
C PRO A 26 3.44 5.91 10.85
N TYR A 27 4.51 6.31 11.55
CA TYR A 27 5.68 5.43 11.80
C TYR A 27 5.36 4.15 12.57
N HIS A 28 4.32 4.18 13.40
CA HIS A 28 3.90 3.04 14.21
C HIS A 28 2.88 2.14 13.50
N SER A 29 2.53 2.45 12.25
CA SER A 29 1.61 1.65 11.46
C SER A 29 2.23 0.34 11.02
N VAL A 30 1.41 -0.70 10.94
CA VAL A 30 1.81 -2.04 10.46
C VAL A 30 0.80 -2.57 9.46
N GLY A 31 1.15 -3.63 8.73
CA GLY A 31 0.23 -4.30 7.81
C GLY A 31 -0.31 -3.37 6.71
N ILE A 32 0.58 -2.60 6.07
CA ILE A 32 0.22 -1.67 5.01
C ILE A 32 -0.18 -2.47 3.76
N SER A 33 -1.30 -2.11 3.15
CA SER A 33 -1.76 -2.66 1.87
C SER A 33 -2.27 -1.55 0.95
N VAL A 34 -2.15 -1.76 -0.36
CA VAL A 34 -2.70 -0.89 -1.40
C VAL A 34 -3.70 -1.69 -2.19
N HIS A 35 -4.88 -1.14 -2.49
CA HIS A 35 -5.89 -1.82 -3.30
C HIS A 35 -6.47 -0.83 -4.31
N PRO A 36 -6.57 -1.19 -5.61
CA PRO A 36 -7.26 -0.34 -6.57
C PRO A 36 -8.74 -0.21 -6.19
N LEU A 37 -9.31 0.99 -6.33
CA LEU A 37 -10.72 1.26 -5.99
C LEU A 37 -11.69 0.55 -6.94
N THR A 38 -11.34 0.53 -8.22
CA THR A 38 -12.02 -0.23 -9.27
C THR A 38 -10.97 -0.89 -10.14
N PRO A 39 -11.33 -1.95 -10.89
CA PRO A 39 -10.46 -2.46 -11.95
C PRO A 39 -10.06 -1.30 -12.88
N PHE A 40 -8.76 -1.16 -13.16
CA PHE A 40 -8.19 -0.20 -14.15
C PHE A 40 -8.14 1.27 -13.75
N GLU A 41 -8.45 1.64 -12.51
CA GLU A 41 -8.27 3.02 -12.06
C GLU A 41 -6.89 3.27 -11.46
N GLN A 42 -6.34 4.44 -11.77
CA GLN A 42 -5.16 4.99 -11.08
C GLN A 42 -5.46 5.35 -9.62
N SER A 43 -6.72 5.26 -9.19
CA SER A 43 -7.11 5.53 -7.80
C SER A 43 -6.98 4.26 -6.97
N VAL A 44 -6.19 4.35 -5.90
CA VAL A 44 -5.99 3.26 -4.93
C VAL A 44 -6.42 3.68 -3.53
N THR A 45 -6.85 2.71 -2.75
CA THR A 45 -7.00 2.81 -1.30
C THR A 45 -5.77 2.21 -0.63
N VAL A 46 -5.06 3.04 0.13
CA VAL A 46 -4.00 2.59 1.03
C VAL A 46 -4.62 2.35 2.40
N SER A 47 -4.44 1.15 2.94
CA SER A 47 -4.93 0.75 4.27
C SER A 47 -3.75 0.38 5.15
N TYR A 48 -3.82 0.73 6.44
CA TYR A 48 -2.80 0.36 7.41
C TYR A 48 -3.38 0.24 8.82
N LEU A 49 -2.71 -0.52 9.67
CA LEU A 49 -3.11 -0.74 11.06
C LEU A 49 -2.38 0.23 11.99
N VAL A 50 -3.14 1.04 12.71
CA VAL A 50 -2.63 1.98 13.70
C VAL A 50 -2.90 1.41 15.11
N PRO A 51 -1.89 1.30 15.99
CA PRO A 51 -2.12 0.92 17.38
C PRO A 51 -3.11 1.86 18.08
N ASN A 52 -4.03 1.32 18.87
CA ASN A 52 -5.06 2.11 19.55
C ASN A 52 -4.49 3.10 20.57
N ASP A 53 -3.27 2.88 21.06
CA ASP A 53 -2.54 3.76 21.96
C ASP A 53 -1.65 4.80 21.23
N ALA A 54 -1.68 4.84 19.90
CA ALA A 54 -0.82 5.71 19.09
C ALA A 54 -0.89 7.19 19.49
N ASP A 55 -2.09 7.71 19.77
CA ASP A 55 -2.30 9.13 20.12
C ASP A 55 -1.72 9.49 21.49
N SER A 56 -1.41 8.49 22.33
CA SER A 56 -0.74 8.66 23.62
C SER A 56 0.78 8.54 23.53
N ARG A 57 1.31 8.14 22.37
CA ARG A 57 2.76 8.09 22.11
C ARG A 57 3.19 9.50 21.69
N ALA A 58 4.34 9.94 22.16
CA ALA A 58 4.88 11.23 21.75
C ALA A 58 5.19 11.20 20.25
N SER A 59 4.31 11.77 19.45
CA SER A 59 4.50 12.00 18.02
C SER A 59 4.52 13.50 17.76
N GLY A 60 5.60 13.99 17.18
CA GLY A 60 5.69 15.35 16.64
C GLY A 60 4.68 15.58 15.51
N ALA A 61 4.40 16.85 15.22
CA ALA A 61 3.61 17.20 14.06
C ALA A 61 4.38 16.81 12.78
N GLY A 62 3.80 15.92 11.96
CA GLY A 62 4.44 15.41 10.73
C GLY A 62 5.04 14.00 10.84
N ASP A 63 4.74 13.25 11.91
CA ASP A 63 5.37 11.95 12.16
C ASP A 63 4.76 10.79 11.33
N GLY A 64 5.21 10.67 10.08
CA GLY A 64 4.96 9.51 9.24
C GLY A 64 6.02 9.34 8.16
N ASN A 65 6.09 8.15 7.57
CA ASN A 65 6.84 7.92 6.34
C ASN A 65 6.00 8.41 5.17
N GLU A 66 6.60 9.21 4.31
CA GLU A 66 6.03 9.55 3.02
C GLU A 66 6.37 8.44 2.02
N PHE A 67 5.36 7.98 1.29
CA PHE A 67 5.51 7.04 0.19
C PHE A 67 4.84 7.61 -1.05
N THR A 68 5.38 7.31 -2.22
CA THR A 68 4.72 7.60 -3.50
C THR A 68 3.99 6.34 -3.97
N ILE A 69 2.77 6.51 -4.46
CA ILE A 69 2.03 5.41 -5.07
C ILE A 69 2.58 5.19 -6.48
N GLU A 70 3.11 4.01 -6.72
CA GLU A 70 3.70 3.61 -7.98
C GLU A 70 2.85 2.53 -8.64
N GLU A 71 2.80 2.58 -9.98
CA GLU A 71 2.14 1.58 -10.82
C GLU A 71 3.14 1.03 -11.83
N ARG A 72 3.13 -0.29 -12.00
CA ARG A 72 3.75 -0.95 -13.15
C ARG A 72 2.71 -1.75 -13.90
N VAL A 73 2.74 -1.63 -15.22
CA VAL A 73 1.84 -2.33 -16.14
C VAL A 73 2.65 -3.29 -16.98
N PHE A 74 2.26 -4.56 -17.00
CA PHE A 74 2.94 -5.64 -17.71
C PHE A 74 2.00 -6.25 -18.74
N GLY A 75 2.48 -6.47 -19.96
CA GLY A 75 1.72 -7.13 -21.02
C GLY A 75 1.73 -8.66 -20.94
N LEU A 76 0.81 -9.28 -21.67
CA LEU A 76 0.78 -10.73 -21.91
C LEU A 76 2.15 -11.23 -22.40
N GLY A 77 2.76 -12.13 -21.62
CA GLY A 77 4.06 -12.74 -21.95
C GLY A 77 5.28 -12.07 -21.29
N GLU A 78 5.09 -10.95 -20.59
CA GLU A 78 6.14 -10.30 -19.78
C GLU A 78 6.22 -10.85 -18.34
N TYR A 79 5.44 -11.89 -18.03
CA TYR A 79 5.29 -12.49 -16.69
C TYR A 79 6.52 -13.23 -16.15
N ALA A 80 7.70 -13.09 -16.76
CA ALA A 80 8.82 -13.97 -16.45
C ALA A 80 9.39 -13.69 -15.05
N ASP A 81 9.55 -12.42 -14.63
CA ASP A 81 9.95 -12.04 -13.27
C ASP A 81 9.69 -10.53 -13.06
N VAL A 82 8.79 -10.15 -12.15
CA VAL A 82 8.56 -8.74 -11.78
C VAL A 82 9.40 -8.39 -10.55
N GLU A 83 10.52 -7.71 -10.77
CA GLU A 83 11.36 -7.19 -9.67
C GLU A 83 10.84 -5.83 -9.20
N LEU A 84 10.38 -5.78 -7.95
CA LEU A 84 10.07 -4.54 -7.25
C LEU A 84 11.31 -4.03 -6.49
N PRO A 85 11.44 -2.71 -6.29
CA PRO A 85 12.49 -2.16 -5.44
C PRO A 85 12.45 -2.77 -4.03
N TYR A 86 13.61 -2.97 -3.40
CA TYR A 86 13.69 -3.62 -2.08
C TYR A 86 12.95 -2.86 -0.95
N TYR A 87 12.67 -1.57 -1.17
CA TYR A 87 11.96 -0.70 -0.25
C TYR A 87 10.44 -0.65 -0.51
N ALA A 88 9.96 -1.32 -1.58
CA ALA A 88 8.55 -1.35 -1.91
C ALA A 88 7.73 -2.00 -0.77
N THR A 89 6.63 -1.35 -0.39
CA THR A 89 5.69 -1.85 0.62
C THR A 89 4.25 -1.78 0.09
N GLY A 90 3.32 -2.45 0.77
CA GLY A 90 1.89 -2.44 0.38
C GLY A 90 1.63 -2.95 -1.04
N THR A 91 2.34 -3.96 -1.51
CA THR A 91 2.22 -4.46 -2.89
C THR A 91 0.91 -5.18 -3.12
N THR A 92 0.24 -4.84 -4.23
CA THR A 92 -0.90 -5.60 -4.76
C THR A 92 -0.76 -5.81 -6.25
N VAL A 93 -1.02 -7.04 -6.67
CA VAL A 93 -1.06 -7.45 -8.08
C VAL A 93 -2.53 -7.63 -8.47
N PHE A 94 -2.92 -6.98 -9.56
CA PHE A 94 -4.24 -7.11 -10.14
C PHE A 94 -4.12 -7.57 -11.60
N SER A 95 -4.68 -8.74 -11.89
CA SER A 95 -4.77 -9.28 -13.25
C SER A 95 -6.25 -9.60 -13.53
N PRO A 96 -6.94 -8.81 -14.36
CA PRO A 96 -8.28 -9.15 -14.81
C PRO A 96 -8.23 -10.43 -15.67
N VAL A 97 -9.33 -11.19 -15.66
CA VAL A 97 -9.43 -12.48 -16.35
C VAL A 97 -9.44 -12.34 -17.88
N ASP A 98 -9.87 -11.18 -18.39
CA ASP A 98 -10.10 -10.92 -19.83
C ASP A 98 -9.16 -9.87 -20.43
N ASP A 99 -8.17 -9.37 -19.68
CA ASP A 99 -7.31 -8.28 -20.13
C ASP A 99 -5.89 -8.74 -20.45
N GLU A 100 -5.26 -8.04 -21.38
CA GLU A 100 -3.90 -8.33 -21.84
C GLU A 100 -2.83 -7.80 -20.86
N LEU A 101 -3.26 -7.11 -19.80
CA LEU A 101 -2.40 -6.37 -18.89
C LEU A 101 -2.54 -6.83 -17.44
N THR A 102 -1.42 -6.84 -16.72
CA THR A 102 -1.36 -6.99 -15.27
C THR A 102 -0.80 -5.73 -14.65
N PHE A 103 -1.50 -5.25 -13.62
CA PHE A 103 -1.19 -4.02 -12.90
C PHE A 103 -0.59 -4.38 -11.55
N VAL A 104 0.54 -3.76 -11.22
CA VAL A 104 1.21 -3.92 -9.93
C VAL A 104 1.29 -2.56 -9.26
N TYR A 105 0.57 -2.42 -8.15
CA TYR A 105 0.59 -1.23 -7.31
C TYR A 105 1.50 -1.46 -6.11
N TYR A 106 2.32 -0.47 -5.77
CA TYR A 106 3.13 -0.51 -4.55
C TYR A 106 3.40 0.90 -4.03
N LEU A 107 3.75 0.99 -2.76
CA LEU A 107 4.28 2.19 -2.12
C LEU A 107 5.80 2.19 -2.22
N GLY A 108 6.36 3.20 -2.88
CA GLY A 108 7.79 3.40 -3.09
C GLY A 108 8.34 4.63 -2.38
#